data_AF-A0A1Y2IXR2-F1
#
_entry.id   AF-A0A1Y2IXR2-F1
#
_cell.length_a   1.000
_cell.length_b   1.000
_cell.length_c   1.000
_cell.angle_alpha   90.00
_cell.angle_beta   90.00
_cell.angle_gamma   90.00
#
_symmetry.space_group_name_H-M   'P 1'
#
loop_
_entity.id
_entity.type
_entity.pdbx_description
1 polymer ?
#
loop_
_entity_poly.entity_id
_entity_poly.type
_entity_poly.pdbx_seq_one_letter_code
_entity_poly.pdbx_strand_id
1 'polypeptide(L)'
;MPAPHVLSYDKRARNTPMETNRQAALDALNEAIAQLQEVVPLARMQEPITLHAVTPFPQVLETTFGRELWFAGLHAIHHWSMVRVIAGELGIKLEDSFGFAPSTLVHMESKASLGKTKM
;
A
#
# COMPACT_ATOMS: atom_id res chain seq x y z
N MET A 1 -18.88 -6.38 -13.53
CA MET A 1 -19.01 -7.85 -13.68
C MET A 1 -20.02 -8.31 -12.65
N PRO A 2 -20.80 -9.39 -12.89
CA PRO A 2 -21.70 -9.88 -11.86
C PRO A 2 -20.89 -10.40 -10.67
N ALA A 3 -21.36 -10.11 -9.46
CA ALA A 3 -20.78 -10.60 -8.22
C ALA A 3 -20.86 -12.14 -8.13
N PRO A 4 -19.95 -12.78 -7.37
CA PRO A 4 -18.82 -12.17 -6.67
C PRO A 4 -17.66 -11.83 -7.61
N HIS A 5 -16.97 -10.71 -7.33
CA HIS A 5 -15.74 -10.35 -8.06
C HIS A 5 -14.62 -11.30 -7.65
N VAL A 6 -13.88 -11.83 -8.63
CA VAL A 6 -12.75 -12.74 -8.36
C VAL A 6 -11.43 -11.99 -8.53
N LEU A 7 -10.63 -11.96 -7.46
CA LEU A 7 -9.28 -11.41 -7.44
C LEU A 7 -8.26 -12.56 -7.33
N SER A 8 -7.11 -12.43 -7.98
CA SER A 8 -6.01 -13.39 -7.82
C SER A 8 -4.68 -12.67 -7.66
N TYR A 9 -3.99 -12.90 -6.55
CA TYR A 9 -2.65 -12.34 -6.31
C TYR A 9 -1.59 -12.91 -7.27
N ASP A 10 -1.80 -14.12 -7.76
CA ASP A 10 -0.86 -14.81 -8.64
C ASP A 10 -0.92 -14.30 -10.09
N LYS A 11 -2.03 -13.66 -10.47
CA LYS A 11 -2.20 -12.98 -11.77
C LYS A 11 -1.49 -11.62 -11.76
N ARG A 12 -0.16 -11.65 -11.74
CA ARG A 12 0.68 -10.47 -11.88
C ARG A 12 1.40 -10.43 -13.22
N ALA A 13 1.50 -9.23 -13.80
CA ALA A 13 2.42 -8.99 -14.90
C ALA A 13 3.87 -9.18 -14.39
N ARG A 14 4.76 -9.63 -15.27
CA ARG A 14 6.19 -9.82 -14.99
C ARG A 14 7.01 -9.09 -16.05
N ASN A 15 8.21 -8.66 -15.69
CA ASN A 15 9.10 -7.91 -16.58
C ASN A 15 8.43 -6.62 -17.07
N THR A 16 7.76 -5.93 -16.16
CA THR A 16 7.07 -4.68 -16.49
C THR A 16 8.09 -3.57 -16.72
N PRO A 17 7.82 -2.58 -17.62
CA PRO A 17 8.77 -1.51 -17.91
C PRO A 17 9.21 -0.71 -16.67
N MET A 18 8.34 -0.59 -15.66
CA MET A 18 8.65 0.10 -14.40
C MET A 18 9.79 -0.55 -13.59
N GLU A 19 10.12 -1.83 -13.84
CA GLU A 19 11.18 -2.54 -13.10
C GLU A 19 12.59 -2.08 -13.50
N THR A 20 12.76 -1.53 -14.72
CA THR A 20 14.09 -1.15 -15.25
C THR A 20 14.15 0.26 -15.83
N ASN A 21 13.00 0.92 -16.03
CA ASN A 21 12.93 2.28 -16.56
C ASN A 21 12.27 3.23 -15.54
N ARG A 22 13.03 4.24 -15.10
CA ARG A 22 12.58 5.23 -14.12
C ARG A 22 11.38 6.05 -14.59
N GLN A 23 11.33 6.46 -15.86
CA GLN A 23 10.20 7.24 -16.38
C GLN A 23 8.94 6.37 -16.39
N ALA A 24 9.04 5.13 -16.86
CA ALA A 24 7.93 4.19 -16.83
C ALA A 24 7.42 3.91 -15.41
N ALA A 25 8.31 3.89 -14.42
CA ALA A 25 7.92 3.75 -13.01
C ALA A 25 7.15 4.96 -12.48
N LEU A 26 7.58 6.18 -12.85
CA LEU A 26 6.85 7.41 -12.50
C LEU A 26 5.47 7.44 -13.15
N ASP A 27 5.40 7.08 -14.44
CA ASP A 27 4.14 7.06 -15.18
C ASP A 27 3.16 6.05 -14.58
N ALA A 28 3.63 4.83 -14.27
CA ALA A 28 2.81 3.80 -13.61
C ALA A 28 2.30 4.23 -12.22
N LEU A 29 3.13 4.95 -11.45
CA LEU A 29 2.70 5.47 -10.15
C LEU A 29 1.61 6.54 -10.29
N ASN A 30 1.78 7.47 -11.24
CA ASN A 30 0.79 8.50 -11.51
C ASN A 30 -0.53 7.90 -12.02
N GLU A 31 -0.46 6.88 -12.87
CA GLU A 31 -1.63 6.14 -13.34
C GLU A 31 -2.35 5.47 -12.16
N ALA A 32 -1.62 4.78 -11.28
CA ALA A 32 -2.21 4.16 -10.09
C ALA A 32 -2.90 5.19 -9.17
N ILE A 33 -2.28 6.35 -8.98
CA ILE A 33 -2.89 7.46 -8.21
C ILE A 33 -4.19 7.92 -8.86
N ALA A 34 -4.19 8.16 -10.17
CA ALA A 34 -5.38 8.60 -10.90
C ALA A 34 -6.51 7.56 -10.80
N GLN A 35 -6.20 6.27 -11.00
CA GLN A 35 -7.16 5.18 -10.85
C GLN A 35 -7.75 5.11 -9.44
N LEU A 36 -6.92 5.26 -8.39
CA LEU A 36 -7.40 5.28 -7.01
C LEU A 36 -8.32 6.46 -6.74
N GLN A 37 -7.99 7.65 -7.23
CA GLN A 37 -8.81 8.85 -7.09
C GLN A 37 -10.16 8.73 -7.80
N GLU A 38 -10.21 8.05 -8.94
CA GLU A 38 -11.44 7.81 -9.69
C GLU A 38 -12.32 6.73 -9.04
N VAL A 39 -11.72 5.58 -8.69
CA VAL A 39 -12.46 4.38 -8.30
C VAL A 39 -12.88 4.40 -6.84
N VAL A 40 -11.98 4.76 -5.92
CA VAL A 40 -12.21 4.59 -4.47
C VAL A 40 -13.42 5.39 -3.95
N PRO A 41 -13.67 6.64 -4.37
CA PRO A 41 -14.84 7.40 -3.90
C PRO A 41 -16.18 6.77 -4.30
N LEU A 42 -16.21 6.00 -5.38
CA LEU A 42 -17.42 5.35 -5.91
C LEU A 42 -17.54 3.89 -5.44
N ALA A 43 -16.49 3.33 -4.85
CA ALA A 43 -16.42 1.93 -4.48
C ALA A 43 -17.23 1.62 -3.21
N ARG A 44 -17.85 0.45 -3.20
CA ARG A 44 -18.52 -0.09 -2.01
C ARG A 44 -17.50 -0.88 -1.18
N MET A 45 -17.10 -0.34 -0.03
CA MET A 45 -16.05 -0.95 0.80
C MET A 45 -16.37 -2.37 1.29
N GLN A 46 -17.65 -2.69 1.46
CA GLN A 46 -18.14 -4.01 1.88
C GLN A 46 -18.48 -4.93 0.69
N GLU A 47 -18.18 -4.52 -0.55
CA GLU A 47 -18.37 -5.36 -1.73
C GLU A 47 -17.57 -6.67 -1.58
N PRO A 48 -18.22 -7.85 -1.61
CA PRO A 48 -17.53 -9.13 -1.46
C PRO A 48 -16.61 -9.46 -2.64
N ILE A 49 -15.46 -10.04 -2.32
CA ILE A 49 -14.45 -10.51 -3.28
C ILE A 49 -14.02 -11.92 -2.87
N THR A 50 -14.00 -12.83 -3.85
CA THR A 50 -13.34 -14.14 -3.70
C THR A 50 -11.89 -13.99 -4.13
N LEU A 51 -10.97 -14.15 -3.19
CA LEU A 51 -9.53 -14.02 -3.38
C LEU A 51 -8.88 -15.39 -3.58
N HIS A 52 -8.14 -15.53 -4.67
CA HIS A 52 -7.27 -16.67 -4.94
C HIS A 52 -5.80 -16.27 -4.71
N ALA A 53 -5.07 -17.08 -3.95
CA ALA A 53 -3.64 -16.87 -3.71
C ALA A 53 -2.92 -18.21 -3.58
N VAL A 54 -1.62 -18.28 -3.91
CA VAL A 54 -0.80 -19.49 -3.71
C VAL A 54 0.26 -19.25 -2.63
N THR A 55 0.10 -19.88 -1.47
CA THR A 55 1.09 -19.85 -0.37
C THR A 55 1.02 -21.10 0.54
N PRO A 56 2.00 -22.03 0.51
CA PRO A 56 2.71 -22.50 -0.69
C PRO A 56 1.80 -23.28 -1.65
N PHE A 57 0.54 -23.55 -1.26
CA PHE A 57 -0.49 -24.22 -2.04
C PHE A 57 -1.63 -23.25 -2.40
N PRO A 58 -2.48 -23.55 -3.40
CA PRO A 58 -3.65 -22.73 -3.72
C PRO A 58 -4.59 -22.57 -2.51
N GLN A 59 -4.96 -21.32 -2.24
CA GLN A 59 -5.90 -20.89 -1.23
C GLN A 59 -7.05 -20.13 -1.90
N VAL A 60 -8.25 -20.28 -1.36
CA VAL A 60 -9.42 -19.47 -1.70
C VAL A 60 -9.94 -18.85 -0.41
N LEU A 61 -10.05 -17.53 -0.41
CA LEU A 61 -10.37 -16.70 0.76
C LEU A 61 -11.51 -15.75 0.41
N GLU A 62 -12.33 -15.43 1.39
CA GLU A 62 -13.34 -14.37 1.26
C GLU A 62 -12.80 -13.07 1.86
N THR A 63 -12.97 -11.98 1.12
CA THR A 63 -12.53 -10.64 1.51
C THR A 63 -13.50 -9.59 0.99
N THR A 64 -13.22 -8.31 1.23
CA THR A 64 -13.99 -7.19 0.66
C THR A 64 -13.08 -6.20 -0.02
N PHE A 65 -13.64 -5.36 -0.90
CA PHE A 65 -12.89 -4.29 -1.57
C PHE A 65 -12.10 -3.43 -0.56
N GLY A 66 -12.76 -2.98 0.52
CA GLY A 66 -12.12 -2.13 1.53
C GLY A 66 -10.99 -2.84 2.29
N ARG A 67 -11.14 -4.15 2.55
CA ARG A 67 -10.08 -4.94 3.19
C ARG A 67 -8.85 -5.07 2.28
N GLU A 68 -9.05 -5.33 0.99
CA GLU A 68 -7.96 -5.44 0.03
C GLU A 68 -7.27 -4.10 -0.23
N LEU A 69 -8.02 -3.02 -0.34
CA LEU A 69 -7.48 -1.66 -0.46
C LEU A 69 -6.62 -1.30 0.76
N TRP A 70 -7.10 -1.60 1.97
CA TRP A 70 -6.34 -1.40 3.20
C TRP A 70 -5.07 -2.24 3.25
N PHE A 71 -5.16 -3.52 2.86
CA PHE A 71 -4.01 -4.41 2.79
C PHE A 71 -2.94 -3.90 1.81
N ALA A 72 -3.34 -3.46 0.61
CA ALA A 72 -2.42 -2.88 -0.37
C ALA A 72 -1.68 -1.65 0.17
N GLY A 73 -2.39 -0.75 0.85
CA GLY A 73 -1.79 0.42 1.51
C GLY A 73 -0.78 0.06 2.60
N LEU A 74 -1.13 -0.87 3.50
CA LEU A 74 -0.21 -1.33 4.54
C LEU A 74 1.01 -2.06 3.96
N HIS A 75 0.82 -2.86 2.91
CA HIS A 75 1.92 -3.58 2.27
C HIS A 75 2.88 -2.61 1.55
N ALA A 76 2.37 -1.55 0.92
CA ALA A 76 3.19 -0.48 0.37
C ALA A 76 4.03 0.21 1.45
N ILE A 77 3.41 0.57 2.59
CA ILE A 77 4.13 1.18 3.73
C ILE A 77 5.21 0.24 4.28
N HIS A 78 4.93 -1.07 4.38
CA HIS A 78 5.92 -2.06 4.77
C HIS A 78 7.15 -2.01 3.85
N HIS A 79 6.96 -1.97 2.53
CA HIS A 79 8.07 -1.82 1.59
C HIS A 79 8.76 -0.45 1.67
N TRP A 80 8.02 0.64 1.92
CA TRP A 80 8.63 1.95 2.15
C TRP A 80 9.55 1.97 3.37
N SER A 81 9.27 1.19 4.39
CA SER A 81 10.18 1.04 5.53
C SER A 81 11.54 0.44 5.12
N MET A 82 11.55 -0.50 4.17
CA MET A 82 12.79 -1.06 3.61
C MET A 82 13.52 -0.04 2.75
N VAL A 83 12.79 0.69 1.90
CA VAL A 83 13.35 1.78 1.09
C VAL A 83 14.01 2.83 1.98
N ARG A 84 13.39 3.18 3.11
CA ARG A 84 13.94 4.11 4.09
C ARG A 84 15.31 3.65 4.62
N VAL A 85 15.43 2.37 4.97
CA VAL A 85 16.70 1.79 5.45
C VAL A 85 17.76 1.90 4.35
N ILE A 86 17.46 1.46 3.13
CA ILE A 86 18.39 1.50 2.00
C ILE A 86 18.83 2.92 1.68
N ALA A 87 17.89 3.87 1.64
CA ALA A 87 18.19 5.29 1.41
C ALA A 87 19.14 5.84 2.48
N GLY A 88 18.92 5.48 3.75
CA GLY A 88 19.78 5.85 4.87
C GLY A 88 21.22 5.35 4.69
N GLU A 89 21.39 4.07 4.31
CA GLU A 89 22.71 3.48 4.02
C GLU A 89 23.43 4.17 2.85
N LEU A 90 22.65 4.73 1.90
CA LEU A 90 23.18 5.50 0.77
C LEU A 90 23.38 6.99 1.08
N GLY A 91 23.13 7.44 2.32
CA GLY A 91 23.22 8.85 2.70
C GLY A 91 22.13 9.74 2.10
N ILE A 92 21.04 9.16 1.58
CA ILE A 92 19.91 9.88 1.01
C ILE A 92 18.96 10.27 2.14
N LYS A 93 18.73 11.57 2.31
CA LYS A 93 17.77 12.08 3.29
C LYS A 93 16.35 11.99 2.74
N LEU A 94 15.49 11.30 3.48
CA LEU A 94 14.05 11.23 3.25
C LEU A 94 13.30 12.10 4.27
N GLU A 95 12.00 12.28 4.05
CA GLU A 95 11.12 12.86 5.07
C GLU A 95 11.08 11.97 6.32
N ASP A 96 11.08 12.57 7.51
CA ASP A 96 11.13 11.84 8.79
C ASP A 96 9.93 10.88 8.96
N SER A 97 8.79 11.20 8.36
CA SER A 97 7.56 10.41 8.38
C SER A 97 7.54 9.25 7.37
N PHE A 98 8.46 9.23 6.40
CA PHE A 98 8.43 8.27 5.30
C PHE A 98 8.62 6.83 5.80
N GLY A 99 7.76 5.92 5.33
CA GLY A 99 7.80 4.50 5.70
C GLY A 99 7.28 4.18 7.11
N PHE A 100 6.68 5.14 7.81
CA PHE A 100 5.95 4.88 9.06
C PHE A 100 4.48 4.55 8.80
N ALA A 101 3.94 3.60 9.57
CA ALA A 101 2.51 3.35 9.59
C ALA A 101 1.77 4.54 10.23
N PRO A 102 0.58 4.93 9.73
CA PRO A 102 -0.20 6.03 10.29
C PRO A 102 -0.46 5.91 11.80
N SER A 103 -0.71 4.69 12.30
CA SER A 103 -0.89 4.44 13.74
C SER A 103 0.36 4.77 14.57
N THR A 104 1.55 4.60 14.00
CA THR A 104 2.81 4.95 14.65
C THR A 104 2.97 6.47 14.73
N LEU A 105 2.60 7.18 13.67
CA LEU A 105 2.63 8.65 13.63
C LEU A 105 1.66 9.25 14.66
N VAL A 106 0.42 8.75 14.72
CA VAL A 106 -0.58 9.15 15.72
C VAL A 106 -0.06 8.93 17.14
N HIS A 107 0.58 7.77 17.41
CA HIS A 107 1.19 7.50 18.71
C HIS A 107 2.32 8.47 19.06
N MET A 108 3.18 8.80 18.09
CA MET A 108 4.27 9.76 18.28
C MET A 108 3.74 11.18 18.55
N GLU A 109 2.73 11.63 17.83
CA GLU A 109 2.06 12.92 18.08
C GLU A 109 1.39 12.97 19.46
N SER A 110 0.74 11.88 19.86
CA SER A 110 0.13 11.77 21.19
C SER A 110 1.18 11.87 22.30
N LYS A 111 2.37 11.30 22.11
CA LYS A 111 3.48 11.43 23.06
C LYS A 111 4.15 12.80 23.03
N ALA A 112 4.27 13.43 21.86
CA ALA A 112 4.82 14.76 21.71
C ALA A 112 3.93 15.84 22.37
N SER A 113 2.61 15.67 22.34
CA SER A 113 1.67 16.54 23.04
C SER A 113 1.71 16.36 24.57
N LEU A 114 1.97 15.14 25.07
CA LEU A 114 2.18 14.86 26.50
C LEU A 114 3.53 15.37 27.05
N GLY A 115 4.52 15.62 26.18
CA GLY A 115 5.84 16.18 26.57
C GLY A 115 5.88 17.70 26.73
N LYS A 116 4.81 18.43 26.34
CA LYS A 116 4.69 19.88 26.50
C LYS A 116 3.96 20.25 27.80
N THR A 117 4.47 19.82 28.94
CA THR A 117 4.10 20.48 30.20
C THR A 117 5.01 21.69 30.37
N LYS A 118 4.44 22.90 30.27
CA LYS A 118 5.12 24.18 30.47
C LYS A 118 5.99 24.13 31.74
N MET A 119 7.28 24.47 31.58
CA MET A 119 8.07 25.17 32.60
C MET A 119 8.40 26.55 32.04
#